data_AF-A0A958MR97-F1
#
_entry.id   AF-A0A958MR97-F1
#
_cell.length_a   1.000
_cell.length_b   1.000
_cell.length_c   1.000
_cell.angle_alpha   90.00
_cell.angle_beta   90.00
_cell.angle_gamma   90.00
#
_symmetry.space_group_name_H-M   'P 1'
#
loop_
_entity.id
_entity.type
_entity.pdbx_description
1 polymer ?
#
loop_
_entity_poly.entity_id
_entity_poly.type
_entity_poly.pdbx_seq_one_letter_code
_entity_poly.pdbx_strand_id
1 'polypeptide(L)'
;PRHPRIDYVTFRLAMSYFKQLPDTIDRDLSLAGKAILYFNEVIQSFPRSEFVGQAGENKTACLKKLADKELYIADFYFSRDMYDSALGRFEDLLATYPDLGYEPRALYGAAFSSFKLKDLPKARSLYDRLVTQHPNSSEAEKLKSEIGNELQR
;
A
#
# COMPACT_ATOMS: atom_id res chain seq x y z
N PRO A 1 3.46 -28.90 -24.49
CA PRO A 1 2.17 -29.48 -24.02
C PRO A 1 1.45 -28.53 -23.04
N ARG A 2 0.40 -27.83 -23.49
CA ARG A 2 -0.48 -27.03 -22.63
C ARG A 2 -1.67 -27.90 -22.21
N HIS A 3 -1.62 -28.45 -21.00
CA HIS A 3 -2.71 -29.25 -20.46
C HIS A 3 -3.96 -28.38 -20.22
N PRO A 4 -5.19 -28.86 -20.47
CA PRO A 4 -6.42 -28.06 -20.35
C PRO A 4 -6.76 -27.49 -18.96
N ARG A 5 -5.99 -27.79 -17.92
CA ARG A 5 -6.26 -27.40 -16.51
C ARG A 5 -5.06 -26.71 -15.84
N ILE A 6 -4.18 -26.09 -16.62
CA ILE A 6 -3.02 -25.38 -16.08
C ILE A 6 -3.46 -24.17 -15.24
N ASP A 7 -4.54 -23.51 -15.63
CA ASP A 7 -5.15 -22.41 -14.89
C ASP A 7 -5.56 -22.84 -13.47
N TYR A 8 -6.24 -23.98 -13.35
CA TYR A 8 -6.62 -24.58 -12.06
C TYR A 8 -5.40 -24.88 -11.20
N VAL A 9 -4.37 -25.54 -11.75
CA VAL A 9 -3.17 -25.91 -10.98
C VAL A 9 -2.43 -24.67 -10.51
N THR A 10 -2.29 -23.67 -11.37
CA THR A 10 -1.63 -22.39 -11.03
C THR A 10 -2.40 -21.66 -9.93
N PHE A 11 -3.73 -21.61 -10.03
CA PHE A 11 -4.59 -21.04 -9.00
C PHE A 11 -4.46 -21.79 -7.66
N ARG A 12 -4.46 -23.13 -7.68
CA ARG A 12 -4.31 -23.94 -6.46
C ARG A 12 -2.94 -23.74 -5.80
N LEU A 13 -1.89 -23.53 -6.59
CA LEU A 13 -0.56 -23.19 -6.09
C LEU A 13 -0.56 -21.81 -5.41
N ALA A 14 -1.15 -20.79 -6.04
CA ALA A 14 -1.32 -19.47 -5.45
C ALA A 14 -2.08 -19.54 -4.11
N MET A 15 -3.19 -20.28 -4.09
CA MET A 15 -3.99 -20.52 -2.89
C MET A 15 -3.22 -21.26 -1.79
N SER A 16 -2.29 -22.15 -2.13
CA SER A 16 -1.44 -22.83 -1.16
C SER A 16 -0.53 -21.83 -0.43
N TYR A 17 0.10 -20.91 -1.16
CA TYR A 17 0.90 -19.84 -0.53
C TYR A 17 0.04 -18.87 0.26
N PHE A 18 -1.11 -18.47 -0.28
CA PHE A 18 -2.05 -17.58 0.40
C PHE A 18 -2.50 -18.13 1.76
N LYS A 19 -2.87 -19.41 1.81
CA LYS A 19 -3.32 -20.05 3.06
C LYS A 19 -2.21 -20.26 4.10
N GLN A 20 -0.95 -20.18 3.70
CA GLN A 20 0.20 -20.23 4.60
C GLN A 20 0.55 -18.84 5.15
N LEU A 21 -0.11 -17.77 4.70
CA LEU A 21 0.12 -16.45 5.24
C LEU A 21 -0.28 -16.39 6.71
N PRO A 22 0.56 -15.80 7.57
CA PRO A 22 0.20 -15.60 8.96
C PRO A 22 -0.94 -14.61 9.08
N ASP A 23 -1.76 -14.76 10.12
CA ASP A 23 -2.88 -13.83 10.41
C ASP A 23 -2.38 -12.42 10.74
N THR A 24 -1.23 -12.29 11.39
CA THR A 24 -0.67 -11.02 11.87
C THR A 24 0.44 -10.48 10.95
N ILE A 25 0.72 -9.17 11.01
CA ILE A 25 1.67 -8.46 10.13
C ILE A 25 3.12 -8.44 10.66
N ASP A 26 3.30 -8.72 11.96
CA ASP A 26 4.58 -8.81 12.66
C ASP A 26 5.41 -10.03 12.23
N ARG A 27 4.77 -11.04 11.64
CA ARG A 27 5.41 -12.26 11.13
C ARG A 27 6.03 -12.06 9.74
N ASP A 28 6.77 -13.08 9.28
CA ASP A 28 7.33 -13.09 7.93
C ASP A 28 6.20 -13.16 6.88
N LEU A 29 6.20 -12.20 5.94
CA LEU A 29 5.25 -12.10 4.85
C LEU A 29 5.88 -12.45 3.49
N SER A 30 7.06 -13.07 3.47
CA SER A 30 7.77 -13.45 2.24
C SER A 30 6.91 -14.31 1.29
N LEU A 31 6.00 -15.12 1.84
CA LEU A 31 5.04 -15.92 1.08
C LEU A 31 3.99 -15.10 0.33
N ALA A 32 3.71 -13.86 0.76
CA ALA A 32 2.72 -13.00 0.10
C ALA A 32 3.17 -12.63 -1.31
N GLY A 33 4.47 -12.37 -1.49
CA GLY A 33 5.06 -12.12 -2.81
C GLY A 33 4.87 -13.31 -3.76
N LYS A 34 5.04 -14.55 -3.26
CA LYS A 34 4.80 -15.76 -4.05
C LYS A 34 3.33 -15.92 -4.40
N ALA A 35 2.42 -15.70 -3.44
CA ALA A 35 0.98 -15.76 -3.70
C ALA A 35 0.56 -14.74 -4.78
N ILE A 36 1.02 -13.49 -4.67
CA ILE A 36 0.76 -12.43 -5.65
C ILE A 36 1.28 -12.81 -7.03
N LEU A 37 2.50 -13.35 -7.11
CA LEU A 37 3.11 -13.80 -8.38
C LEU A 37 2.20 -14.80 -9.10
N TYR A 38 1.76 -15.85 -8.42
CA TYR A 38 0.93 -16.89 -9.04
C TYR A 38 -0.52 -16.46 -9.28
N PHE A 39 -1.11 -15.62 -8.42
CA PHE A 39 -2.42 -15.02 -8.71
C PHE A 39 -2.35 -14.13 -9.96
N ASN A 40 -1.26 -13.36 -10.10
CA ASN A 40 -1.04 -12.53 -11.27
C ASN A 40 -0.86 -13.36 -12.55
N GLU A 41 -0.16 -14.50 -12.47
CA GLU A 41 -0.07 -15.46 -13.56
C GLU A 41 -1.45 -15.96 -13.99
N VAL A 42 -2.34 -16.29 -13.05
CA VAL A 42 -3.73 -16.69 -13.38
C VAL A 42 -4.46 -15.60 -14.16
N ILE A 43 -4.36 -14.36 -13.69
CA ILE A 43 -5.05 -13.21 -14.28
C ILE A 43 -4.51 -12.88 -15.68
N GLN A 44 -3.18 -12.92 -15.87
CA GLN A 44 -2.54 -12.51 -17.11
C GLN A 44 -2.52 -13.61 -18.17
N SER A 45 -2.19 -14.84 -17.78
CA SER A 45 -2.05 -15.96 -18.71
C SER A 45 -3.38 -16.66 -19.02
N PHE A 46 -4.38 -16.58 -18.12
CA PHE A 46 -5.67 -17.24 -18.27
C PHE A 46 -6.87 -16.30 -18.03
N PRO A 47 -7.01 -15.20 -18.79
CA PRO A 47 -8.02 -14.15 -18.54
C PRO A 47 -9.49 -14.61 -18.70
N ARG A 48 -9.72 -15.78 -19.32
CA ARG A 48 -11.06 -16.40 -19.46
C ARG A 48 -11.35 -17.48 -18.42
N SER A 49 -10.43 -17.74 -17.50
CA SER A 49 -10.61 -18.74 -16.45
C SER A 49 -11.64 -18.28 -15.42
N GLU A 50 -12.42 -19.21 -14.88
CA GLU A 50 -13.36 -18.93 -13.79
C GLU A 50 -12.66 -18.42 -12.51
N PHE A 51 -11.36 -18.72 -12.35
CA PHE A 51 -10.59 -18.35 -11.16
C PHE A 51 -10.07 -16.91 -11.18
N VAL A 52 -10.22 -16.16 -12.29
CA VAL A 52 -9.67 -14.80 -12.42
C VAL A 52 -10.23 -13.86 -11.36
N GLY A 53 -11.54 -13.90 -11.11
CA GLY A 53 -12.17 -13.05 -10.09
C GLY A 53 -11.59 -13.33 -8.70
N GLN A 54 -11.58 -14.60 -8.29
CA GLN A 54 -11.05 -15.00 -6.99
C GLN A 54 -9.54 -14.75 -6.86
N ALA A 55 -8.76 -14.93 -7.93
CA ALA A 55 -7.34 -14.61 -7.95
C ALA A 55 -7.10 -13.10 -7.75
N GLY A 56 -7.93 -12.25 -8.36
CA GLY A 56 -7.90 -10.80 -8.17
C GLY A 56 -8.17 -10.39 -6.72
N GLU A 57 -9.23 -10.93 -6.12
CA GLU A 57 -9.59 -10.65 -4.72
C GLU A 57 -8.48 -11.07 -3.75
N ASN A 58 -7.96 -12.29 -3.89
CA ASN A 58 -6.91 -12.81 -3.02
C ASN A 58 -5.57 -12.08 -3.23
N LYS A 59 -5.26 -11.67 -4.47
CA LYS A 59 -4.10 -10.80 -4.76
C LYS A 59 -4.23 -9.48 -4.01
N THR A 60 -5.40 -8.83 -4.09
CA THR A 60 -5.68 -7.59 -3.36
C THR A 60 -5.56 -7.78 -1.85
N ALA A 61 -6.05 -8.90 -1.31
CA ALA A 61 -5.88 -9.23 0.11
C ALA A 61 -4.40 -9.37 0.52
N CYS A 62 -3.57 -10.02 -0.30
CA CYS A 62 -2.12 -10.10 -0.07
C CYS A 62 -1.47 -8.71 -0.07
N LEU A 63 -1.81 -7.88 -1.05
CA LEU A 63 -1.27 -6.52 -1.18
C LEU A 63 -1.67 -5.66 0.02
N LYS A 64 -2.93 -5.73 0.46
CA LYS A 64 -3.39 -5.03 1.68
C LYS A 64 -2.60 -5.46 2.90
N LYS A 65 -2.37 -6.76 3.09
CA LYS A 65 -1.59 -7.26 4.22
C LYS A 65 -0.14 -6.74 4.23
N LEU A 66 0.46 -6.60 3.06
CA LEU A 66 1.80 -6.00 2.93
C LEU A 66 1.77 -4.50 3.18
N ALA A 67 0.76 -3.80 2.64
CA ALA A 67 0.55 -2.37 2.88
C ALA A 67 0.31 -2.05 4.36
N ASP A 68 -0.48 -2.87 5.06
CA ASP A 68 -0.71 -2.75 6.51
C ASP A 68 0.60 -2.85 7.29
N LYS A 69 1.51 -3.74 6.87
CA LYS A 69 2.84 -3.87 7.48
C LYS A 69 3.69 -2.63 7.26
N GLU A 70 3.74 -2.12 6.04
CA GLU A 70 4.49 -0.89 5.73
C GLU A 70 3.93 0.31 6.47
N LEU A 71 2.60 0.46 6.51
CA LEU A 71 1.94 1.52 7.25
C LEU A 71 2.24 1.43 8.75
N TYR A 72 2.18 0.24 9.34
CA TYR A 72 2.53 0.02 10.74
C TYR A 72 3.96 0.49 11.05
N ILE A 73 4.92 0.18 10.17
CA ILE A 73 6.31 0.61 10.32
C ILE A 73 6.42 2.14 10.15
N ALA A 74 5.73 2.71 9.16
CA ALA A 74 5.70 4.15 8.94
C ALA A 74 5.17 4.91 10.16
N ASP A 75 4.05 4.45 10.72
CA ASP A 75 3.41 5.01 11.92
C ASP A 75 4.29 4.86 13.16
N PHE A 76 5.00 3.74 13.29
CA PHE A 76 5.97 3.53 14.36
C PHE A 76 7.10 4.56 14.31
N TYR A 77 7.69 4.82 13.13
CA TYR A 77 8.71 5.85 12.99
C TYR A 77 8.14 7.26 13.21
N PHE A 78 6.96 7.53 12.66
CA PHE A 78 6.28 8.81 12.76
C PHE A 78 5.97 9.19 14.21
N SER A 79 5.45 8.25 15.01
CA SER A 79 5.11 8.47 16.42
C SER A 79 6.33 8.71 17.32
N ARG A 80 7.55 8.45 16.83
CA ARG A 80 8.82 8.68 17.53
C ARG A 80 9.59 9.88 16.97
N ASP A 81 8.93 10.73 16.18
CA ASP A 81 9.52 11.90 15.52
C ASP A 81 10.71 11.56 14.59
N MET A 82 10.82 10.29 14.17
CA MET A 82 11.84 9.85 13.21
C MET A 82 11.34 10.10 11.78
N TYR A 83 11.17 11.37 11.45
CA TYR A 83 10.48 11.82 10.24
C TYR A 83 11.18 11.38 8.94
N ASP A 84 12.50 11.26 8.92
CA ASP A 84 13.25 10.79 7.75
C ASP A 84 12.90 9.33 7.40
N SER A 85 12.95 8.45 8.41
CA SER A 85 12.56 7.04 8.25
C SER A 85 11.07 6.88 7.98
N ALA A 86 10.22 7.69 8.62
CA ALA A 86 8.78 7.68 8.38
C ALA A 86 8.44 8.10 6.94
N LEU A 87 9.09 9.17 6.44
CA LEU A 87 8.89 9.67 5.08
C LEU A 87 9.17 8.59 4.05
N GLY A 88 10.32 7.92 4.12
CA GLY A 88 10.66 6.84 3.17
C GLY A 88 9.62 5.73 3.17
N ARG A 89 9.10 5.34 4.34
CA ARG A 89 8.06 4.31 4.45
C ARG A 89 6.72 4.75 3.86
N PHE A 90 6.31 6.00 4.07
CA PHE A 90 5.10 6.52 3.45
C PHE A 90 5.24 6.67 1.93
N GLU A 91 6.42 7.07 1.43
CA GLU A 91 6.71 7.13 0.00
C GLU A 91 6.66 5.73 -0.64
N ASP A 92 7.25 4.72 0.00
CA ASP A 92 7.19 3.32 -0.44
C ASP A 92 5.75 2.80 -0.47
N LEU A 93 4.94 3.14 0.54
CA LEU A 93 3.53 2.79 0.60
C LEU A 93 2.74 3.39 -0.58
N LEU A 94 2.99 4.67 -0.90
CA LEU A 94 2.37 5.37 -2.04
C LEU A 94 2.79 4.80 -3.39
N ALA A 95 4.06 4.40 -3.53
CA ALA A 95 4.59 3.87 -4.78
C ALA A 95 4.17 2.42 -5.04
N THR A 96 4.10 1.60 -3.99
CA THR A 96 3.95 0.14 -4.12
C THR A 96 2.49 -0.31 -4.05
N TYR A 97 1.64 0.43 -3.33
CA TYR A 97 0.27 0.02 -3.03
C TYR A 97 -0.78 1.08 -3.42
N PRO A 98 -0.81 1.52 -4.70
CA PRO A 98 -1.83 2.45 -5.17
C PRO A 98 -3.23 1.83 -5.08
N ASP A 99 -4.25 2.68 -4.95
CA ASP A 99 -5.67 2.31 -5.02
C ASP A 99 -6.17 1.31 -3.94
N LEU A 100 -5.40 1.07 -2.88
CA LEU A 100 -5.82 0.20 -1.76
C LEU A 100 -6.48 0.95 -0.60
N GLY A 101 -6.59 2.29 -0.69
CA GLY A 101 -7.23 3.14 0.32
C GLY A 101 -6.29 3.72 1.38
N TYR A 102 -4.98 3.42 1.32
CA TYR A 102 -3.98 3.95 2.26
C TYR A 102 -3.44 5.34 1.86
N GLU A 103 -3.78 5.82 0.67
CA GLU A 103 -3.23 7.04 0.10
C GLU A 103 -3.43 8.28 0.99
N PRO A 104 -4.61 8.56 1.58
CA PRO A 104 -4.77 9.73 2.45
C PRO A 104 -3.81 9.72 3.65
N ARG A 105 -3.72 8.58 4.35
CA ARG A 105 -2.83 8.42 5.51
C ARG A 105 -1.36 8.52 5.13
N ALA A 106 -0.98 7.94 4.00
CA ALA A 106 0.39 7.97 3.52
C ALA A 106 0.80 9.38 3.06
N LEU A 107 -0.06 10.08 2.31
CA LEU A 107 0.18 11.47 1.90
C LEU A 107 0.27 12.41 3.11
N TYR A 108 -0.61 12.27 4.10
CA TYR A 108 -0.53 13.04 5.36
C TYR A 108 0.81 12.81 6.06
N GLY A 109 1.19 11.53 6.24
CA GLY A 109 2.43 11.16 6.92
C GLY A 109 3.66 11.69 6.19
N ALA A 110 3.71 11.55 4.87
CA ALA A 110 4.80 12.02 4.03
C ALA A 110 4.89 13.56 4.00
N ALA A 111 3.76 14.26 3.84
CA ALA A 111 3.73 15.73 3.82
C ALA A 111 4.19 16.32 5.16
N PHE A 112 3.64 15.81 6.28
CA PHE A 112 4.01 16.26 7.62
C PHE A 112 5.47 15.95 7.94
N SER A 113 5.95 14.75 7.59
CA SER A 113 7.36 14.38 7.78
C SER A 113 8.28 15.29 6.96
N SER A 114 7.96 15.56 5.70
CA SER A 114 8.72 16.48 4.84
C SER A 114 8.77 17.89 5.42
N PHE A 115 7.64 18.37 5.95
CA PHE A 115 7.56 19.66 6.62
C PHE A 115 8.47 19.72 7.86
N LYS A 116 8.47 18.68 8.71
CA LYS A 116 9.35 18.59 9.88
C LYS A 116 10.83 18.52 9.52
N LEU A 117 11.16 17.93 8.38
CA LEU A 117 12.51 17.90 7.81
C LEU A 117 12.90 19.19 7.09
N LYS A 118 11.99 20.19 7.03
CA LYS A 118 12.16 21.47 6.34
C LYS A 118 12.29 21.37 4.81
N ASP A 119 11.91 20.24 4.23
CA ASP A 119 11.73 20.09 2.78
C ASP A 119 10.35 20.66 2.38
N LEU A 120 10.26 22.00 2.41
CA LEU A 120 9.03 22.73 2.11
C LEU A 120 8.52 22.48 0.68
N PRO A 121 9.36 22.40 -0.38
CA PRO A 121 8.87 22.07 -1.72
C PRO A 121 8.16 20.73 -1.77
N LYS A 122 8.75 19.68 -1.18
CA LYS A 122 8.13 18.35 -1.12
C LYS A 122 6.85 18.37 -0.27
N ALA A 123 6.91 19.02 0.90
CA ALA A 123 5.76 19.14 1.79
C ALA A 123 4.56 19.79 1.10
N ARG A 124 4.77 20.89 0.35
CA ARG A 124 3.71 21.56 -0.43
C ARG A 124 3.14 20.65 -1.51
N SER A 125 4.00 20.00 -2.29
CA SER A 125 3.54 19.10 -3.36
C SER A 125 2.67 17.96 -2.82
N LEU A 126 3.07 17.33 -1.71
CA LEU A 126 2.32 16.24 -1.08
C LEU A 126 1.03 16.74 -0.42
N TYR A 127 1.09 17.92 0.22
CA TYR A 127 -0.08 18.60 0.78
C TYR A 127 -1.13 18.88 -0.29
N ASP A 128 -0.73 19.50 -1.41
CA ASP A 128 -1.63 19.84 -2.51
C ASP A 128 -2.27 18.59 -3.09
N ARG A 129 -1.48 17.52 -3.26
CA ARG A 129 -1.99 16.22 -3.70
C ARG A 129 -3.05 15.68 -2.75
N LEU A 130 -2.82 15.70 -1.44
CA LEU A 130 -3.78 15.22 -0.44
C LEU A 130 -5.07 16.04 -0.47
N VAL A 131 -4.97 17.36 -0.44
CA VAL A 131 -6.13 18.25 -0.39
C VAL A 131 -6.93 18.23 -1.68
N THR A 132 -6.26 18.05 -2.83
CA THR A 132 -6.93 18.01 -4.14
C THR A 132 -7.58 16.66 -4.41
N GLN A 133 -6.88 15.55 -4.13
CA GLN A 133 -7.36 14.21 -4.45
C GLN A 133 -8.28 13.64 -3.37
N HIS A 134 -8.06 14.01 -2.10
CA HIS A 134 -8.80 13.50 -0.94
C HIS A 134 -9.36 14.63 -0.06
N PRO A 135 -10.11 15.61 -0.62
CA PRO A 135 -10.50 16.84 0.07
C PRO A 135 -11.34 16.63 1.34
N ASN A 136 -12.11 15.54 1.40
CA ASN A 136 -13.03 15.22 2.50
C ASN A 136 -12.46 14.17 3.46
N SER A 137 -11.20 13.78 3.30
CA SER A 137 -10.54 12.84 4.22
C SER A 137 -10.24 13.51 5.56
N SER A 138 -10.29 12.75 6.65
CA SER A 138 -9.92 13.26 7.98
C SER A 138 -8.46 13.70 8.02
N GLU A 139 -7.61 13.03 7.24
CA GLU A 139 -6.20 13.36 7.04
C GLU A 139 -6.00 14.72 6.37
N ALA A 140 -6.78 15.03 5.32
CA ALA A 140 -6.69 16.34 4.66
C ALA A 140 -7.08 17.48 5.62
N GLU A 141 -8.19 17.31 6.36
CA GLU A 141 -8.63 18.30 7.35
C GLU A 141 -7.60 18.50 8.46
N LYS A 142 -7.01 17.40 8.95
CA LYS A 142 -5.96 17.46 9.96
C LYS A 142 -4.69 18.14 9.44
N LEU A 143 -4.25 17.85 8.21
CA LEU A 143 -3.05 18.47 7.65
C LEU A 143 -3.23 19.98 7.42
N LYS A 144 -4.42 20.38 6.95
CA LYS A 144 -4.79 21.80 6.78
C LYS A 144 -4.67 22.56 8.10
N SER A 145 -5.18 22.01 9.20
CA SER A 145 -5.15 22.67 10.51
C SER A 145 -3.75 22.72 11.12
N GLU A 146 -2.93 21.68 10.91
CA GLU A 146 -1.59 21.58 11.52
C GLU A 146 -0.53 22.41 10.78
N ILE A 147 -0.47 22.36 9.45
CA ILE A 147 0.62 22.97 8.67
C ILE A 147 0.16 23.85 7.50
N GLY A 148 -1.15 23.91 7.20
CA GLY A 148 -1.68 24.59 6.02
C GLY A 148 -1.31 26.09 5.97
N ASN A 149 -1.40 26.79 7.09
CA ASN A 149 -1.08 28.22 7.18
C ASN A 149 0.41 28.51 6.93
N GLU A 150 1.29 27.57 7.23
CA GLU A 150 2.75 27.73 7.07
C GLU A 150 3.20 27.40 5.66
N LEU A 151 2.54 26.45 5.00
CA LEU A 151 2.80 26.08 3.61
C LEU A 151 2.25 27.11 2.60
N GLN A 152 1.29 27.94 3.00
CA GLN A 152 0.69 28.98 2.15
C GLN A 152 1.36 30.36 2.28
N ARG A 153 2.31 30.51 3.19
CA ARG A 153 3.16 31.72 3.30
C ARG A 153 4.33 31.68 2.33
#